data_AF-A0A962T5F8-F1
#
_entry.id   AF-A0A962T5F8-F1
#
_cell.length_a   1.000
_cell.length_b   1.000
_cell.length_c   1.000
_cell.angle_alpha   90.00
_cell.angle_beta   90.00
_cell.angle_gamma   90.00
#
_symmetry.space_group_name_H-M   'P 1'
#
loop_
_entity.id
_entity.type
_entity.pdbx_description
1 polymer ?
#
loop_
_entity_poly.entity_id
_entity_poly.type
_entity_poly.pdbx_seq_one_letter_code
_entity_poly.pdbx_strand_id
1 'polypeptide(L)'
;AGLVLTGGSAKMEGVVELAEDVFHMPVRLGLPHDVTGMEDLVRNPVYSTAVGLLLFGNENRPLRVGPVSRVGQKGLWSRMKSWFQGNF
;
A
#
# COMPACT_ATOMS: atom_id res chain seq x y z
N ALA A 1 -16.66 19.05 -11.03
CA ALA A 1 -15.33 18.51 -10.68
C ALA A 1 -14.63 19.53 -9.77
N GLY A 2 -13.77 19.11 -8.84
CA GLY A 2 -13.07 19.97 -7.87
C GLY A 2 -11.60 19.58 -7.73
N LEU A 3 -10.80 20.41 -7.06
CA LEU A 3 -9.36 20.22 -6.87
C LEU A 3 -9.06 19.60 -5.49
N VAL A 4 -8.01 18.77 -5.41
CA VAL A 4 -7.55 18.16 -4.17
C VAL A 4 -6.07 18.49 -3.97
N LEU A 5 -5.75 19.16 -2.87
CA LEU A 5 -4.37 19.46 -2.49
C LEU A 5 -3.80 18.37 -1.57
N THR A 6 -2.54 18.00 -1.76
CA THR A 6 -1.85 16.98 -0.97
C THR A 6 -0.36 17.30 -0.82
N GLY A 7 0.39 16.49 -0.09
CA GLY A 7 1.79 16.72 0.23
C GLY A 7 2.00 17.67 1.42
N GLY A 8 3.25 18.01 1.70
CA GLY A 8 3.59 18.86 2.84
C GLY A 8 3.19 20.33 2.67
N SER A 9 3.30 20.87 1.46
CA SER A 9 2.91 22.25 1.15
C SER A 9 1.41 22.50 1.29
N ALA A 10 0.58 21.47 1.13
CA ALA A 10 -0.87 21.57 1.31
C ALA A 10 -1.29 21.84 2.77
N LYS A 11 -0.35 21.80 3.73
CA LYS A 11 -0.59 22.20 5.14
C LYS A 11 -0.36 23.68 5.40
N MET A 12 0.15 24.43 4.43
CA MET A 12 0.35 25.86 4.58
C MET A 12 -1.00 26.54 4.82
N GLU A 13 -1.08 27.37 5.84
CA GLU A 13 -2.28 28.13 6.15
C GLU A 13 -2.66 29.03 4.96
N GLY A 14 -3.93 29.09 4.62
CA GLY A 14 -4.43 29.89 3.50
C GLY A 14 -4.25 29.26 2.11
N VAL A 15 -3.61 28.09 1.99
CA VAL A 15 -3.33 27.49 0.66
C VAL A 15 -4.58 27.00 -0.06
N VAL A 16 -5.60 26.58 0.68
CA VAL A 16 -6.87 26.11 0.10
C VAL A 16 -7.63 27.29 -0.45
N GLU A 17 -7.77 28.35 0.35
CA GLU A 17 -8.44 29.60 0.01
C GLU A 17 -7.78 30.26 -1.20
N LEU A 18 -6.44 30.34 -1.21
CA LEU A 18 -5.70 30.85 -2.35
C LEU A 18 -5.94 30.01 -3.61
N ALA A 19 -5.98 28.69 -3.49
CA ALA A 19 -6.26 27.83 -4.62
C ALA A 19 -7.70 28.00 -5.12
N GLU A 20 -8.68 28.17 -4.24
CA GLU A 20 -10.06 28.47 -4.63
C GLU A 20 -10.16 29.80 -5.39
N ASP A 21 -9.45 30.83 -4.92
CA ASP A 21 -9.39 32.15 -5.58
C ASP A 21 -8.74 32.07 -6.97
N VAL A 22 -7.65 31.31 -7.11
CA VAL A 22 -6.91 31.16 -8.38
C VAL A 22 -7.66 30.30 -9.39
N PHE A 23 -8.26 29.20 -8.95
CA PHE A 23 -8.86 28.20 -9.84
C PHE A 23 -10.37 28.36 -10.01
N HIS A 24 -11.03 29.25 -9.26
CA HIS A 24 -12.47 29.51 -9.32
C HIS A 24 -13.33 28.24 -9.22
N MET A 25 -12.90 27.29 -8.40
CA MET A 25 -13.58 26.02 -8.20
C MET A 25 -13.34 25.49 -6.78
N PRO A 26 -14.20 24.60 -6.26
CA PRO A 26 -14.01 24.05 -4.93
C PRO A 26 -12.68 23.29 -4.80
N VAL A 27 -11.92 23.61 -3.75
CA VAL A 27 -10.64 22.95 -3.41
C VAL A 27 -10.77 22.31 -2.04
N ARG A 28 -10.20 21.12 -1.85
CA ARG A 28 -10.14 20.47 -0.54
C ARG A 28 -8.76 19.93 -0.22
N LEU A 29 -8.46 19.82 1.07
CA LEU A 29 -7.29 19.09 1.54
C LEU A 29 -7.53 17.57 1.44
N GLY A 30 -6.62 16.88 0.75
CA GLY A 30 -6.62 15.43 0.58
C GLY A 30 -5.79 14.73 1.64
N LEU A 31 -6.35 13.67 2.24
CA LEU A 31 -5.67 12.79 3.19
C LEU A 31 -5.57 11.38 2.58
N PRO A 32 -4.48 10.64 2.85
CA PRO A 32 -4.42 9.23 2.46
C PRO A 32 -5.53 8.43 3.17
N HIS A 33 -6.04 7.43 2.47
CA HIS A 33 -7.11 6.52 2.90
C HIS A 33 -6.69 5.07 2.59
N ASP A 34 -7.53 4.11 2.97
CA ASP A 34 -7.32 2.67 2.73
C ASP A 34 -6.08 2.07 3.42
N VAL A 35 -5.70 2.64 4.56
CA VAL A 35 -4.66 2.11 5.46
C VAL A 35 -5.32 1.67 6.75
N THR A 36 -5.01 0.48 7.25
CA THR A 36 -5.51 -0.03 8.54
C THR A 36 -4.36 -0.18 9.54
N GLY A 37 -4.66 0.00 10.84
CA GLY A 37 -3.70 -0.20 11.94
C GLY A 37 -2.69 0.94 12.18
N MET A 38 -2.65 1.95 11.32
CA MET A 38 -1.79 3.15 11.45
C MET A 38 -2.51 4.45 11.07
N GLU A 39 -3.84 4.45 11.02
CA GLU A 39 -4.67 5.54 10.52
C GLU A 39 -4.31 6.89 11.16
N ASP A 40 -4.16 6.94 12.49
CA ASP A 40 -3.82 8.17 13.20
C ASP A 40 -2.44 8.74 12.84
N LEU A 41 -1.48 7.86 12.52
CA LEU A 41 -0.12 8.26 12.14
C LEU A 41 -0.08 8.80 10.71
N VAL A 42 -0.84 8.18 9.81
CA VAL A 42 -0.78 8.52 8.38
C VAL A 42 -1.82 9.55 7.96
N ARG A 43 -2.74 9.97 8.83
CA ARG A 43 -3.77 10.99 8.57
C ARG A 43 -3.19 12.40 8.45
N ASN A 44 -2.32 12.58 7.48
CA ASN A 44 -1.61 13.80 7.19
C ASN A 44 -1.26 13.82 5.68
N PRO A 45 -1.53 14.91 4.96
CA PRO A 45 -1.31 15.00 3.50
C PRO A 45 0.17 14.76 3.09
N VAL A 46 1.12 14.93 4.03
CA VAL A 46 2.54 14.61 3.81
C VAL A 46 2.75 13.15 3.39
N TYR A 47 1.91 12.22 3.85
CA TYR A 47 2.09 10.79 3.58
C TYR A 47 1.36 10.27 2.34
N SER A 48 0.62 11.12 1.62
CA SER A 48 -0.22 10.67 0.50
C SER A 48 0.57 9.97 -0.61
N THR A 49 1.77 10.44 -0.95
CA THR A 49 2.63 9.77 -1.94
C THR A 49 3.11 8.42 -1.45
N ALA A 50 3.63 8.34 -0.23
CA ALA A 50 4.16 7.09 0.32
C ALA A 50 3.08 6.02 0.44
N VAL A 51 1.91 6.39 0.99
CA VAL A 51 0.75 5.50 1.08
C VAL A 51 0.30 5.05 -0.31
N GLY A 52 0.16 5.97 -1.26
CA GLY A 52 -0.24 5.64 -2.63
C GLY A 52 0.71 4.64 -3.30
N LEU A 53 2.03 4.78 -3.09
CA LEU A 53 3.02 3.84 -3.62
C LEU A 53 2.91 2.45 -2.99
N LEU A 54 2.65 2.36 -1.68
CA LEU A 54 2.46 1.09 -1.00
C LEU A 54 1.18 0.38 -1.47
N LEU A 55 0.08 1.12 -1.62
CA LEU A 55 -1.18 0.60 -2.15
C LEU A 55 -0.99 0.11 -3.59
N PHE A 56 -0.35 0.92 -4.43
CA PHE A 56 -0.04 0.57 -5.81
C PHE A 56 0.79 -0.71 -5.90
N GLY A 57 1.84 -0.84 -5.07
CA GLY A 57 2.68 -2.04 -5.02
C GLY A 57 1.96 -3.27 -4.48
N ASN A 58 0.98 -3.08 -3.58
CA ASN A 58 0.15 -4.15 -3.06
C ASN A 58 -0.85 -4.68 -4.10
N GLU A 59 -1.49 -3.78 -4.84
CA GLU A 59 -2.45 -4.12 -5.90
C GLU A 59 -1.75 -4.71 -7.13
N ASN A 60 -0.60 -4.14 -7.52
CA ASN A 60 0.19 -4.58 -8.67
C ASN A 60 1.27 -5.60 -8.27
N ARG A 61 1.11 -6.26 -7.11
CA ARG A 61 2.05 -7.30 -6.70
C ARG A 61 1.98 -8.38 -7.76
N PRO A 62 3.06 -8.62 -8.55
CA PRO A 62 3.06 -9.73 -9.49
C PRO A 62 2.71 -10.94 -8.66
N LEU A 63 1.74 -11.73 -9.12
CA LEU A 63 1.48 -13.04 -8.54
C LEU A 63 2.83 -13.72 -8.50
N ARG A 64 3.46 -13.75 -7.32
CA ARG A 64 4.52 -14.69 -7.05
C ARG A 64 3.77 -16.00 -7.09
N VAL A 65 3.70 -16.57 -8.29
CA VAL A 65 3.88 -17.99 -8.48
C VAL A 65 5.31 -18.26 -7.98
N GLY A 66 5.52 -18.12 -6.66
CA GLY A 66 6.52 -18.93 -5.99
C GLY A 66 6.22 -20.35 -6.45
N PRO A 67 7.25 -21.17 -6.70
CA PRO A 67 7.02 -22.51 -7.20
C PRO A 67 5.91 -23.09 -6.34
N VAL A 68 4.75 -23.33 -6.94
CA VAL A 68 3.74 -24.15 -6.32
C VAL A 68 4.48 -25.46 -6.24
N SER A 69 5.18 -25.68 -5.13
CA SER A 69 5.61 -26.98 -4.75
C SER A 69 4.29 -27.72 -4.73
N ARG A 70 4.07 -28.48 -5.80
CA ARG A 70 3.18 -29.62 -5.81
C ARG A 70 3.73 -30.52 -4.71
N VAL A 71 3.51 -30.16 -3.45
CA VAL A 71 3.49 -31.09 -2.35
C VAL A 71 2.17 -31.83 -2.51
N GLY A 72 2.03 -32.51 -3.65
CA GLY A 72 1.20 -33.68 -3.73
C GLY A 72 1.81 -34.71 -2.78
N GLN A 73 1.00 -35.66 -2.34
CA GLN A 73 1.37 -36.64 -1.31
C GLN A 73 2.73 -37.33 -1.54
N LYS A 74 3.22 -37.39 -2.79
CA LYS A 74 4.57 -37.85 -3.16
C LYS A 74 5.71 -37.02 -2.53
N GLY A 75 5.56 -35.70 -2.38
CA GLY A 75 6.56 -34.83 -1.76
C GLY A 75 6.67 -35.02 -0.25
N LEU A 76 5.55 -35.29 0.43
CA LEU A 76 5.52 -35.64 1.85
C LEU A 76 6.16 -37.02 2.10
N TRP A 77 5.86 -38.00 1.25
CA TRP A 77 6.46 -39.33 1.35
C TRP A 77 7.98 -39.28 1.05
N SER A 78 8.42 -38.44 0.11
CA SER A 78 9.85 -38.23 -0.13
C SER A 78 10.59 -37.68 1.10
N ARG A 79 9.97 -36.75 1.85
CA ARG A 79 10.56 -36.16 3.06
C ARG A 79 10.62 -37.15 4.23
N MET A 80 9.57 -37.97 4.42
CA MET A 80 9.58 -39.02 5.46
C MET A 80 10.61 -40.10 5.15
N LYS A 81 10.76 -40.52 3.88
CA LYS A 81 11.76 -41.52 3.49
C LYS A 81 13.19 -41.01 3.70
N SER A 82 13.46 -39.75 3.38
CA SER A 82 14.79 -39.14 3.60
C SER A 82 15.15 -39.05 5.09
N TRP A 83 14.18 -38.82 5.97
CA TRP A 83 14.42 -38.80 7.42
C TRP A 83 14.80 -40.19 7.95
N PHE A 84 14.16 -41.24 7.43
CA PHE A 84 14.42 -42.60 7.85
C PHE A 84 15.76 -43.14 7.32
N GLN A 85 16.18 -42.74 6.12
CA GLN A 85 17.47 -43.13 5.52
C GLN A 85 18.67 -42.31 6.04
N GLY A 86 18.43 -41.17 6.69
CA GLY A 86 19.50 -40.32 7.23
C GLY A 86 19.90 -40.64 8.68
N ASN A 87 19.06 -41.36 9.41
CA ASN A 87 19.23 -41.60 10.86
C ASN A 87 19.30 -43.10 11.24
N PHE A 88 19.26 -44.02 10.27
CA PHE A 88 19.50 -45.45 10.45
C PHE A 88 20.40 -45.99 9.35
#